data_AF-I4ADN3-F1
#
_entry.id   AF-I4ADN3-F1
#
_cell.length_a   1.000
_cell.length_b   1.000
_cell.length_c   1.000
_cell.angle_alpha   90.00
_cell.angle_beta   90.00
_cell.angle_gamma   90.00
#
_symmetry.space_group_name_H-M   'P 1'
#
loop_
_entity.id
_entity.type
_entity.pdbx_description
1 polymer ?
#
loop_
_entity_poly.entity_id
_entity_poly.type
_entity_poly.pdbx_seq_one_letter_code
_entity_poly.pdbx_strand_id
1 'polypeptide(L)'
;MSYIDKARELGEALKQTPEVQAILAAEAAIKADPEANEAFIQYQEKESQIVTTQMISKVIPEKDALALIDLKVRLMNKHSLIRTYFQAQQSFERVMAMVNLTITTTIHGMPSADQLPLPDEIKNMAQKVLESIGGGKQSKTLEIPKDMKLPPGLKLPPGLKIPGLSE
;
A
#
# COMPACT_ATOMS: atom_id res chain seq x y z
N MET A 1 2.01 -23.77 -15.87
CA MET A 1 1.12 -23.10 -14.90
C MET A 1 0.87 -21.68 -15.40
N SER A 2 -0.38 -21.24 -15.53
CA SER A 2 -0.68 -19.87 -15.98
C SER A 2 -0.53 -18.87 -14.84
N TYR A 3 -0.28 -17.60 -15.15
CA TYR A 3 -0.31 -16.52 -14.15
C TYR A 3 -1.69 -16.41 -13.47
N ILE A 4 -2.77 -16.76 -14.18
CA ILE A 4 -4.12 -16.84 -13.61
C ILE A 4 -4.22 -17.93 -12.53
N ASP A 5 -3.58 -19.09 -12.74
CA ASP A 5 -3.61 -20.17 -11.76
C ASP A 5 -2.85 -19.76 -10.49
N LYS A 6 -1.72 -19.06 -10.64
CA LYS A 6 -0.98 -18.49 -9.50
C LYS A 6 -1.75 -17.40 -8.76
N ALA A 7 -2.47 -16.54 -9.47
CA ALA A 7 -3.35 -15.55 -8.83
C ALA A 7 -4.48 -16.24 -8.04
N ARG A 8 -5.03 -17.35 -8.55
CA ARG A 8 -6.04 -18.14 -7.85
C ARG A 8 -5.46 -18.82 -6.60
N GLU A 9 -4.29 -19.43 -6.71
CA GLU A 9 -3.59 -20.02 -5.55
C GLU A 9 -3.34 -18.97 -4.46
N LEU A 10 -2.90 -17.77 -4.83
CA LEU A 10 -2.74 -16.65 -3.90
C LEU A 10 -4.07 -16.25 -3.26
N GLY A 11 -5.15 -16.17 -4.04
CA GLY A 11 -6.48 -15.87 -3.53
C GLY A 11 -6.98 -16.90 -2.50
N GLU A 12 -6.78 -18.20 -2.78
CA GLU A 12 -7.14 -19.27 -1.84
C GLU A 12 -6.28 -19.22 -0.57
N ALA A 13 -4.99 -18.88 -0.68
CA ALA A 13 -4.13 -18.69 0.48
C ALA A 13 -4.57 -17.48 1.32
N LEU A 14 -4.88 -16.35 0.67
CA LEU A 14 -5.38 -15.15 1.35
C LEU A 14 -6.70 -15.40 2.06
N LYS A 15 -7.60 -16.18 1.46
CA LYS A 15 -8.87 -16.57 2.08
C LYS A 15 -8.67 -17.28 3.42
N GLN A 16 -7.56 -17.98 3.62
CA GLN A 16 -7.26 -18.69 4.87
C GLN A 16 -6.61 -17.79 5.95
N THR A 17 -6.28 -16.54 5.65
CA THR A 17 -5.63 -15.66 6.62
C THR A 17 -6.63 -15.19 7.69
N PRO A 18 -6.15 -14.92 8.93
CA PRO A 18 -7.01 -14.44 10.00
C PRO A 18 -7.72 -13.13 9.66
N GLU A 19 -7.13 -12.25 8.85
CA GLU A 19 -7.72 -10.97 8.47
C GLU A 19 -8.96 -11.16 7.57
N VAL A 20 -8.89 -12.07 6.59
CA VAL A 20 -10.04 -12.38 5.73
C VAL A 20 -11.13 -13.07 6.53
N GLN A 21 -10.76 -14.03 7.38
CA GLN A 21 -11.72 -14.71 8.25
C GLN A 21 -12.41 -13.74 9.23
N ALA A 22 -11.67 -12.75 9.76
CA ALA A 22 -12.22 -11.73 10.65
C ALA A 22 -13.26 -10.84 9.95
N ILE A 23 -13.02 -10.46 8.68
CA ILE A 23 -14.01 -9.71 7.90
C ILE A 23 -15.27 -10.54 7.70
N LEU A 24 -15.12 -11.78 7.22
CA LEU A 24 -16.27 -12.64 6.94
C LEU A 24 -17.12 -12.90 8.20
N ALA A 25 -16.45 -13.10 9.35
CA ALA A 25 -17.13 -13.25 10.63
C ALA A 25 -17.85 -11.96 11.07
N ALA A 26 -17.21 -10.80 10.90
CA ALA A 26 -17.82 -9.51 11.25
C ALA A 26 -19.02 -9.18 10.36
N GLU A 27 -18.96 -9.48 9.05
CA GLU A 27 -20.10 -9.35 8.15
C GLU A 27 -21.26 -10.27 8.53
N ALA A 28 -20.97 -11.53 8.85
CA ALA A 28 -21.98 -12.48 9.29
C ALA A 28 -22.65 -12.02 10.59
N ALA A 29 -21.87 -11.46 11.52
CA ALA A 29 -22.38 -10.91 12.77
C ALA A 29 -23.27 -9.69 12.54
N ILE A 30 -22.90 -8.78 11.62
CA ILE A 30 -23.75 -7.65 11.24
C ILE A 30 -25.07 -8.14 10.63
N LYS A 31 -25.02 -9.10 9.69
CA LYS A 31 -26.23 -9.64 9.03
C LYS A 31 -27.20 -10.32 10.00
N ALA A 32 -26.68 -10.88 11.10
CA ALA A 32 -27.50 -11.51 12.13
C ALA A 32 -28.22 -10.50 13.04
N ASP A 33 -27.79 -9.24 13.07
CA ASP A 33 -28.38 -8.16 13.85
C ASP A 33 -29.18 -7.21 12.94
N PRO A 34 -30.53 -7.16 13.04
CA PRO A 34 -31.35 -6.37 12.12
C PRO A 34 -31.02 -4.87 12.10
N GLU A 35 -30.72 -4.28 13.26
CA GLU A 35 -30.46 -2.84 13.37
C GLU A 35 -29.10 -2.47 12.77
N ALA A 36 -28.06 -3.25 13.08
CA ALA A 36 -26.74 -3.08 12.50
C ALA A 36 -26.75 -3.37 11.00
N ASN A 37 -27.49 -4.38 10.54
CA ASN A 37 -27.61 -4.73 9.13
C ASN A 37 -28.24 -3.59 8.33
N GLU A 38 -29.35 -3.02 8.80
CA GLU A 38 -30.00 -1.88 8.12
C GLU A 38 -29.06 -0.67 8.04
N ALA A 39 -28.40 -0.34 9.16
CA ALA A 39 -27.47 0.77 9.21
C ALA A 39 -26.23 0.55 8.31
N PHE A 40 -25.78 -0.70 8.17
CA PHE A 40 -24.67 -1.09 7.32
C PHE A 40 -25.04 -1.07 5.83
N ILE A 41 -26.27 -1.45 5.46
CA ILE A 41 -26.77 -1.33 4.08
C ILE A 41 -26.75 0.14 3.63
N GLN A 42 -27.23 1.06 4.47
CA GLN A 42 -27.19 2.50 4.16
C GLN A 42 -25.76 3.01 3.92
N TYR A 43 -24.79 2.48 4.65
CA TYR A 43 -23.38 2.78 4.40
C TYR A 43 -22.91 2.26 3.05
N GLN A 44 -23.19 0.99 2.73
CA GLN A 44 -22.79 0.36 1.47
C GLN A 44 -23.38 1.07 0.25
N GLU A 45 -24.65 1.47 0.32
CA GLU A 45 -25.30 2.24 -0.75
C GLU A 45 -24.59 3.56 -1.01
N LYS A 46 -24.25 4.30 0.05
CA LYS A 46 -23.56 5.58 -0.07
C LYS A 46 -22.13 5.42 -0.60
N GLU A 47 -21.42 4.40 -0.13
CA GLU A 47 -20.09 4.05 -0.64
C GLU A 47 -20.14 3.70 -2.14
N SER A 48 -21.11 2.88 -2.56
CA SER A 48 -21.30 2.52 -3.96
C SER A 48 -21.61 3.72 -4.85
N GLN A 49 -22.45 4.66 -4.37
CA GLN A 49 -22.75 5.90 -5.08
C GLN A 49 -21.50 6.76 -5.31
N ILE A 50 -20.62 6.87 -4.29
CA ILE A 50 -19.37 7.62 -4.39
C ILE A 50 -18.42 6.97 -5.40
N VAL A 51 -18.26 5.64 -5.34
CA VAL A 51 -17.42 4.90 -6.30
C VAL A 51 -17.94 5.06 -7.73
N THR A 52 -19.27 4.99 -7.91
CA THR A 52 -19.92 5.20 -9.21
C THR A 52 -19.69 6.62 -9.73
N THR A 53 -19.83 7.61 -8.86
CA THR A 53 -19.55 9.01 -9.18
C THR A 53 -18.10 9.18 -9.60
N GLN A 54 -17.15 8.61 -8.84
CA GLN A 54 -15.72 8.65 -9.19
C GLN A 54 -15.44 8.03 -10.56
N MET A 55 -16.08 6.91 -10.90
CA MET A 55 -15.90 6.28 -12.22
C MET A 55 -16.39 7.17 -13.36
N ILE A 56 -17.48 7.90 -13.17
CA ILE A 56 -18.10 8.76 -14.19
C ILE A 56 -17.39 10.12 -14.30
N SER A 57 -17.24 10.82 -13.18
CA SER A 57 -16.73 12.20 -13.14
C SER A 57 -15.20 12.27 -13.04
N LYS A 58 -14.53 11.15 -12.73
CA LYS A 58 -13.11 11.07 -12.33
C LYS A 58 -12.74 11.89 -11.09
N VAL A 59 -13.72 12.51 -10.42
CA VAL A 59 -13.52 13.39 -9.25
C VAL A 59 -14.63 13.14 -8.25
N ILE A 60 -14.26 12.79 -7.01
CA ILE A 60 -15.22 12.69 -5.91
C ILE A 60 -15.44 14.11 -5.36
N PRO A 61 -16.69 14.60 -5.25
CA PRO A 61 -16.98 15.84 -4.56
C PRO A 61 -16.58 15.75 -3.08
N GLU A 62 -15.84 16.75 -2.59
CA GLU A 62 -15.34 16.79 -1.20
C GLU A 62 -16.47 16.60 -0.17
N LYS A 63 -17.63 17.22 -0.42
CA LYS A 63 -18.83 17.08 0.40
C LYS A 63 -19.26 15.62 0.57
N ASP A 64 -19.19 14.82 -0.49
CA ASP A 64 -19.64 13.43 -0.47
C ASP A 64 -18.63 12.54 0.26
N ALA A 65 -17.33 12.81 0.08
CA ALA A 65 -16.26 12.15 0.82
C ALA A 65 -16.39 12.40 2.34
N LEU A 66 -16.56 13.66 2.75
CA LEU A 66 -16.76 14.03 4.16
C LEU A 66 -18.03 13.37 4.73
N ALA A 67 -19.12 13.38 3.96
CA ALA A 67 -20.38 12.80 4.41
C ALA A 67 -20.34 11.26 4.52
N LEU A 68 -19.41 10.58 3.85
CA LEU A 68 -19.15 9.14 4.03
C LEU A 68 -18.33 8.89 5.30
N ILE A 69 -17.30 9.71 5.54
CA ILE A 69 -16.47 9.63 6.75
C ILE A 69 -17.34 9.85 7.99
N ASP A 70 -18.17 10.89 8.00
CA ASP A 70 -19.09 11.17 9.11
C ASP A 70 -20.07 10.02 9.35
N LEU A 71 -20.59 9.42 8.27
CA LEU A 71 -21.48 8.26 8.38
C LEU A 71 -20.74 7.08 9.03
N LYS A 72 -19.53 6.77 8.56
CA LYS A 72 -18.68 5.71 9.11
C LYS A 72 -18.43 5.91 10.61
N VAL A 73 -18.04 7.13 11.03
CA VAL A 73 -17.80 7.45 12.44
C VAL A 73 -19.07 7.28 13.29
N ARG A 74 -20.22 7.78 12.82
CA ARG A 74 -21.50 7.61 13.54
C ARG A 74 -21.86 6.14 13.72
N LEU A 75 -21.74 5.34 12.66
CA LEU A 75 -22.05 3.91 12.71
C LEU A 75 -21.10 3.15 13.64
N MET A 76 -19.80 3.46 13.62
CA MET A 76 -18.83 2.89 14.55
C MET A 76 -19.09 3.25 16.02
N ASN A 77 -19.67 4.42 16.28
CA ASN A 77 -20.02 4.85 17.63
C ASN A 77 -21.31 4.20 18.14
N LYS A 78 -22.29 3.99 17.25
CA LYS A 78 -23.60 3.45 17.60
C LYS A 78 -23.62 1.92 17.64
N HIS A 79 -22.91 1.23 16.73
CA HIS A 79 -22.95 -0.22 16.58
C HIS A 79 -21.56 -0.84 16.75
N SER A 80 -21.38 -1.63 17.81
CA SER A 80 -20.10 -2.32 18.10
C SER A 80 -19.72 -3.35 17.03
N LEU A 81 -20.72 -4.00 16.42
CA LEU A 81 -20.52 -4.95 15.31
C LEU A 81 -19.94 -4.25 14.08
N ILE A 82 -20.48 -3.08 13.73
CA ILE A 82 -19.98 -2.27 12.62
C ILE A 82 -18.56 -1.76 12.91
N ARG A 83 -18.28 -1.35 14.15
CA ARG A 83 -16.90 -1.00 14.56
C ARG A 83 -15.93 -2.15 14.35
N THR A 84 -16.32 -3.36 14.75
CA THR A 84 -15.49 -4.57 14.61
C THR A 84 -15.22 -4.87 13.14
N TYR A 85 -16.24 -4.76 12.28
CA TYR A 85 -16.09 -4.89 10.84
C TYR A 85 -15.06 -3.90 10.27
N PHE A 86 -15.15 -2.61 10.61
CA PHE A 86 -14.21 -1.62 10.08
C PHE A 86 -12.77 -1.83 10.57
N GLN A 87 -12.57 -2.34 11.78
CA GLN A 87 -11.25 -2.71 12.28
C GLN A 87 -10.68 -3.93 11.54
N ALA A 88 -11.51 -4.93 11.25
CA ALA A 88 -11.14 -6.08 10.42
C ALA A 88 -10.82 -5.65 8.98
N GLN A 89 -11.67 -4.79 8.39
CA GLN A 89 -11.48 -4.20 7.07
C GLN A 89 -10.13 -3.50 6.94
N GLN A 90 -9.77 -2.64 7.89
CA GLN A 90 -8.49 -1.94 7.88
C GLN A 90 -7.30 -2.93 7.93
N SER A 91 -7.43 -4.05 8.65
CA SER A 91 -6.36 -5.03 8.76
C SER A 91 -6.17 -5.83 7.47
N PHE A 92 -7.25 -6.21 6.83
CA PHE A 92 -7.22 -6.81 5.49
C PHE A 92 -6.66 -5.86 4.44
N GLU A 93 -7.04 -4.58 4.45
CA GLU A 93 -6.50 -3.58 3.52
C GLU A 93 -4.97 -3.49 3.61
N ARG A 94 -4.40 -3.59 4.82
CA ARG A 94 -2.93 -3.65 5.00
C ARG A 94 -2.33 -4.90 4.36
N VAL A 95 -2.95 -6.07 4.54
CA VAL A 95 -2.49 -7.33 3.91
C VAL A 95 -2.53 -7.20 2.39
N MET A 96 -3.63 -6.69 1.83
CA MET A 96 -3.76 -6.48 0.39
C MET A 96 -2.75 -5.46 -0.14
N ALA A 97 -2.49 -4.38 0.59
CA ALA A 97 -1.46 -3.41 0.24
C ALA A 97 -0.07 -4.04 0.21
N MET A 98 0.26 -4.90 1.18
CA MET A 98 1.52 -5.65 1.19
C MET A 98 1.62 -6.61 0.01
N VAL A 99 0.57 -7.36 -0.30
CA VAL A 99 0.52 -8.27 -1.45
C VAL A 99 0.74 -7.51 -2.76
N ASN A 100 0.01 -6.42 -2.96
CA ASN A 100 0.13 -5.57 -4.15
C ASN A 100 1.54 -4.98 -4.26
N LEU A 101 2.12 -4.53 -3.14
CA LEU A 101 3.49 -4.05 -3.10
C LEU A 101 4.46 -5.16 -3.50
N THR A 102 4.38 -6.35 -2.91
CA THR A 102 5.25 -7.50 -3.24
C THR A 102 5.15 -7.90 -4.70
N ILE A 103 3.95 -7.96 -5.28
CA ILE A 103 3.76 -8.26 -6.70
C ILE A 103 4.41 -7.17 -7.57
N THR A 104 4.11 -5.90 -7.28
CA THR A 104 4.63 -4.76 -8.04
C THR A 104 6.15 -4.69 -7.97
N THR A 105 6.74 -4.89 -6.79
CA THR A 105 8.20 -4.89 -6.62
C THR A 105 8.87 -6.09 -7.26
N THR A 106 8.19 -7.23 -7.36
CA THR A 106 8.71 -8.40 -8.09
C THR A 106 8.71 -8.16 -9.60
N ILE A 107 7.71 -7.44 -10.13
CA ILE A 107 7.60 -7.14 -11.56
C ILE A 107 8.59 -6.04 -11.98
N HIS A 108 8.66 -4.95 -11.21
CA HIS A 108 9.37 -3.73 -11.60
C HIS A 108 10.68 -3.49 -10.83
N GLY A 109 11.01 -4.32 -9.84
CA GLY A 109 12.00 -3.99 -8.80
C GLY A 109 11.38 -3.10 -7.72
N MET A 110 12.07 -2.86 -6.59
CA MET A 110 11.61 -1.86 -5.63
C MET A 110 11.54 -0.49 -6.34
N PRO A 111 10.38 0.18 -6.35
CA PRO A 111 10.32 1.55 -6.84
C PRO A 111 11.23 2.39 -5.93
N SER A 112 12.23 3.05 -6.50
CA SER A 112 12.94 4.12 -5.80
C SER A 112 11.91 5.16 -5.38
N ALA A 113 12.07 5.84 -4.23
CA ALA A 113 11.08 6.88 -3.83
C ALA A 113 10.94 7.99 -4.88
N ASP A 114 11.93 8.14 -5.77
CA ASP A 114 11.92 9.03 -6.93
C ASP A 114 10.87 8.68 -7.99
N GLN A 115 10.43 7.42 -8.05
CA GLN A 115 9.46 6.92 -9.04
C GLN A 115 8.02 6.89 -8.52
N LEU A 116 7.81 7.15 -7.22
CA LEU A 116 6.47 7.25 -6.65
C LEU A 116 5.91 8.67 -6.91
N PRO A 117 4.63 8.81 -7.35
CA PRO A 117 3.98 10.11 -7.51
C PRO A 117 3.61 10.69 -6.14
N LEU A 118 4.61 10.90 -5.30
CA LEU A 118 4.49 11.46 -3.96
C LEU A 118 5.05 12.89 -3.96
N PRO A 119 4.42 13.82 -3.24
CA PRO A 119 5.01 15.13 -2.93
C PRO A 119 6.41 14.95 -2.34
N ASP A 120 7.35 15.82 -2.70
CA ASP A 120 8.76 15.72 -2.30
C ASP A 120 8.96 15.62 -0.77
N GLU A 121 8.02 16.21 -0.01
CA GLU A 121 7.98 16.16 1.46
C GLU A 121 7.81 14.74 2.02
N ILE A 122 7.10 13.86 1.30
CA ILE A 122 6.75 12.50 1.76
C ILE A 122 7.72 11.45 1.22
N LYS A 123 8.49 11.77 0.16
CA LYS A 123 9.46 10.85 -0.47
C LYS A 123 10.47 10.29 0.52
N ASN A 124 11.02 11.14 1.40
CA ASN A 124 11.98 10.71 2.43
C ASN A 124 11.37 9.70 3.43
N MET A 125 10.09 9.85 3.74
CA MET A 125 9.38 8.95 4.64
C MET A 125 9.04 7.63 3.94
N ALA A 126 8.62 7.69 2.67
CA ALA A 126 8.37 6.51 1.84
C ALA A 126 9.64 5.67 1.64
N GLN A 127 10.78 6.31 1.37
CA GLN A 127 12.10 5.66 1.26
C GLN A 127 12.43 4.85 2.53
N LYS A 128 12.22 5.45 3.71
CA LYS A 128 12.50 4.83 5.01
C LYS A 128 11.58 3.63 5.31
N VAL A 129 10.33 3.67 4.84
CA VAL A 129 9.38 2.56 4.96
C VAL A 129 9.77 1.42 4.02
N LEU A 130 10.17 1.72 2.78
CA LEU A 130 10.64 0.72 1.83
C LEU A 130 11.90 0.00 2.33
N GLU A 131 12.85 0.73 2.91
CA GLU A 131 14.07 0.17 3.50
C GLU A 131 13.79 -0.75 4.71
N SER A 132 12.77 -0.43 5.51
CA SER A 132 12.41 -1.25 6.67
C SER A 132 11.60 -2.50 6.30
N ILE A 133 10.82 -2.47 5.21
CA ILE A 133 10.11 -3.63 4.66
C ILE A 133 11.07 -4.55 3.88
N GLY A 134 12.07 -3.97 3.22
CA GLY A 134 12.99 -4.67 2.31
C GLY A 134 14.02 -5.60 2.95
N GLY A 135 14.01 -5.80 4.28
CA GLY A 135 14.90 -6.76 4.94
C GLY A 135 16.37 -6.52 4.61
N GLY A 136 16.90 -5.35 4.96
CA GLY A 136 18.34 -5.13 5.18
C GLY A 136 19.30 -5.73 4.15
N LYS A 137 19.19 -5.35 2.88
CA LYS A 137 20.36 -5.30 1.98
C LYS A 137 20.38 -3.97 1.26
N GLN A 138 21.02 -3.00 1.92
CA GLN A 138 21.54 -1.82 1.24
C GLN A 138 22.42 -2.30 0.08
N SER A 139 21.98 -2.09 -1.16
CA SER A 139 22.94 -1.76 -2.21
C SER A 139 23.49 -0.39 -1.85
N LYS A 140 24.53 -0.35 -1.01
CA LYS A 140 25.34 0.85 -0.84
C LYS A 140 25.84 1.21 -2.24
N THR A 141 25.37 2.32 -2.78
CA THR A 141 26.18 3.10 -3.69
C THR A 141 27.51 3.30 -2.97
N LEU A 142 28.58 2.70 -3.49
CA LEU A 142 29.92 2.86 -2.96
C LEU A 142 30.29 4.34 -3.08
N GLU A 143 30.05 5.12 -2.03
CA GLU A 143 30.61 6.46 -1.90
C GLU A 143 32.11 6.28 -1.71
N ILE A 144 32.85 6.50 -2.79
CA ILE A 144 34.31 6.53 -2.77
C ILE A 144 34.71 7.80 -1.98
N PRO A 145 35.49 7.67 -0.88
CA PRO A 145 35.95 8.82 -0.12
C PRO A 145 36.71 9.79 -1.02
N LYS A 146 36.49 11.10 -0.84
CA LYS A 146 37.12 12.17 -1.63
C LYS A 146 38.66 12.16 -1.61
N ASP A 147 39.27 11.40 -0.70
CA ASP A 147 40.72 11.31 -0.50
C ASP A 147 41.34 10.01 -1.05
N MET A 148 40.62 9.23 -1.86
CA MET A 148 41.14 7.98 -2.41
C MET A 148 42.18 8.25 -3.53
N LYS A 149 43.47 8.18 -3.18
CA LYS A 149 44.56 8.21 -4.16
C LYS A 149 44.68 6.85 -4.86
N LEU A 150 44.84 6.89 -6.19
CA LEU A 150 45.11 5.69 -6.99
C LEU A 150 46.44 5.06 -6.55
N PRO A 151 46.50 3.73 -6.35
CA PRO A 151 47.75 3.05 -6.05
C PRO A 151 48.72 3.16 -7.25
N PRO A 152 50.05 3.25 -6.99
CA PRO A 152 51.04 3.42 -8.05
C PRO A 152 51.01 2.22 -9.01
N GLY A 153 50.83 2.49 -10.31
CA GLY A 153 50.82 1.48 -11.38
C GLY A 153 49.46 1.25 -12.05
N LEU A 154 48.38 1.85 -11.54
CA LEU A 154 47.04 1.74 -12.13
C LEU A 154 46.78 2.89 -13.12
N LYS A 155 46.78 2.60 -14.43
CA LYS A 155 46.42 3.57 -15.48
C LYS A 155 44.92 3.48 -15.78
N LEU A 156 44.23 4.61 -15.73
CA LEU A 156 42.83 4.72 -16.15
C LEU A 156 42.72 4.55 -17.68
N PRO A 157 41.69 3.86 -18.19
CA PRO A 157 41.46 3.75 -19.62
C PRO A 157 41.10 5.12 -20.23
N PRO A 158 41.48 5.38 -21.49
CA PRO A 158 41.23 6.66 -22.13
C PRO A 158 39.72 6.93 -22.24
N GLY A 159 39.26 8.03 -21.65
CA GLY A 159 37.86 8.47 -21.67
C GLY A 159 37.11 8.33 -20.34
N LEU A 160 37.69 7.68 -19.33
CA LEU A 160 37.07 7.57 -18.01
C LEU A 160 37.39 8.80 -17.15
N LYS A 161 36.47 9.78 -17.09
CA LYS A 161 36.56 10.90 -16.14
C LYS A 161 35.87 10.52 -14.84
N ILE A 162 36.62 10.45 -13.74
CA ILE A 162 36.05 10.26 -12.39
C ILE A 162 35.76 11.64 -11.80
N PRO A 163 34.49 11.98 -11.50
CA PRO A 163 34.15 13.24 -10.86
C PRO A 163 34.82 13.35 -9.49
N GLY A 164 35.67 14.36 -9.28
CA GLY A 164 36.31 14.63 -7.99
C GLY A 164 37.77 14.18 -7.82
N LEU A 165 38.37 13.50 -8.81
CA LEU A 165 39.83 13.40 -8.89
C LEU A 165 40.38 14.59 -9.68
N SER A 166 41.15 15.45 -9.01
CA SER A 166 42.04 16.40 -9.70
C SER A 166 43.24 15.64 -10.28
N GLU A 167 43.66 16.01 -11.49
CA GLU A 167 44.79 15.41 -12.23
C GLU A 167 46.11 15.34 -11.41
#